data_AF-A0A519FMU1-F1
#
_entry.id   AF-A0A519FMU1-F1
#
_cell.length_a   1.000
_cell.length_b   1.000
_cell.length_c   1.000
_cell.angle_alpha   90.00
_cell.angle_beta   90.00
_cell.angle_gamma   90.00
#
_symmetry.space_group_name_H-M   'P 1'
#
loop_
_entity.id
_entity.type
_entity.pdbx_description
1 polymer ?
#
loop_
_entity_poly.entity_id
_entity_poly.type
_entity_poly.pdbx_seq_one_letter_code
_entity_poly.pdbx_strand_id
1 'polypeptide(L)'
;MKKALIASLWLVGLSACDATEKPAATSGEVVADRLEKAADQSGPAAKKVLENAADEARAHPSMAPVDQPGSFAQDAMQRAGNAEASTAGKTQDAPLKK
;
A
#
# COMPACT_ATOMS: atom_id res chain seq x y z
N MET A 1 -5.45 69.26 3.90
CA MET A 1 -6.75 68.56 3.93
C MET A 1 -6.56 67.19 3.31
N LYS A 2 -6.93 66.12 4.05
CA LYS A 2 -7.59 64.88 3.59
C LYS A 2 -7.11 64.30 2.23
N LYS A 3 -6.58 63.08 2.11
CA LYS A 3 -7.10 61.81 2.61
C LYS A 3 -6.00 60.74 2.54
N ALA A 4 -5.86 59.96 3.61
CA ALA A 4 -5.23 58.66 3.58
C ALA A 4 -6.13 57.68 2.81
N LEU A 5 -5.54 56.85 1.94
CA LEU A 5 -6.13 55.58 1.55
C LEU A 5 -5.03 54.52 1.58
N ILE A 6 -5.08 53.79 2.68
CA ILE A 6 -4.44 52.50 2.94
C ILE A 6 -5.06 51.51 1.93
N ALA A 7 -4.26 50.97 1.03
CA ALA A 7 -4.61 49.75 0.30
C ALA A 7 -3.67 48.65 0.80
N SER A 8 -4.08 48.04 1.90
CA SER A 8 -3.48 46.84 2.47
C SER A 8 -3.34 45.77 1.39
N LEU A 9 -2.11 45.53 0.99
CA LEU A 9 -1.70 44.38 0.18
C LEU A 9 -1.84 43.13 1.07
N TRP A 10 -3.06 42.60 1.13
CA TRP A 10 -3.32 41.30 1.77
C TRP A 10 -2.70 40.20 0.93
N LEU A 11 -1.48 39.86 1.32
CA LEU A 11 -0.74 38.67 0.96
C LEU A 11 -1.37 37.44 1.65
N VAL A 12 -2.54 36.97 1.19
CA VAL A 12 -3.10 35.66 1.61
C VAL A 12 -3.89 35.06 0.44
N GLY A 13 -3.43 33.91 -0.06
CA GLY A 13 -4.17 33.13 -1.05
C GLY A 13 -3.36 32.06 -1.76
N LEU A 14 -2.40 31.44 -1.05
CA LEU A 14 -1.73 30.21 -1.47
C LEU A 14 -2.77 29.08 -1.47
N SER A 15 -3.56 28.94 -2.54
CA SER A 15 -4.61 27.91 -2.64
C SER A 15 -4.52 27.11 -3.94
N ALA A 16 -3.30 26.87 -4.41
CA ALA A 16 -3.00 25.90 -5.48
C ALA A 16 -2.04 24.80 -5.00
N CYS A 17 -1.98 24.55 -3.69
CA CYS A 17 -1.32 23.39 -3.10
C CYS A 17 -2.38 22.45 -2.51
N ASP A 18 -3.43 22.18 -3.29
CA ASP A 18 -4.36 21.07 -3.06
C ASP A 18 -4.55 20.35 -4.40
N ALA A 19 -3.42 20.06 -5.06
CA ALA A 19 -3.34 18.86 -5.85
C ALA A 19 -3.30 17.71 -4.83
N THR A 20 -4.47 17.36 -4.28
CA THR A 20 -4.72 16.01 -3.79
C THR A 20 -4.50 15.11 -5.01
N GLU A 21 -3.25 14.79 -5.30
CA GLU A 21 -2.84 13.82 -6.31
C GLU A 21 -3.41 12.48 -5.83
N LYS A 22 -4.63 12.17 -6.25
CA LYS A 22 -5.13 10.81 -6.16
C LYS A 22 -4.04 9.92 -6.76
N PRO A 23 -3.51 8.95 -6.02
CA PRO A 23 -2.46 8.10 -6.54
C PRO A 23 -2.96 7.51 -7.86
N ALA A 24 -2.23 7.81 -8.94
CA ALA A 24 -2.62 7.40 -10.27
C ALA A 24 -2.72 5.88 -10.30
N ALA A 25 -3.80 5.37 -10.92
CA ALA A 25 -3.95 3.94 -11.10
C ALA A 25 -2.73 3.38 -11.83
N THR A 26 -2.27 2.20 -11.41
CA THR A 26 -1.15 1.50 -12.02
C THR A 26 -1.64 0.22 -12.70
N SER A 27 -0.86 -0.33 -13.62
CA SER A 27 -1.20 -1.61 -14.28
C SER A 27 -1.14 -2.77 -13.28
N GLY A 28 -1.99 -3.77 -13.48
CA GLY A 28 -1.96 -5.01 -12.70
C GLY A 28 -0.62 -5.71 -12.73
N GLU A 29 0.10 -5.69 -13.84
CA GLU A 29 1.46 -6.24 -13.96
C GLU A 29 2.45 -5.58 -13.00
N VAL A 30 2.37 -4.26 -12.81
CA VAL A 30 3.25 -3.54 -11.88
C VAL A 30 2.94 -3.91 -10.43
N VAL A 31 1.66 -4.11 -10.11
CA VAL A 31 1.26 -4.62 -8.79
C VAL A 31 1.73 -6.05 -8.60
N ALA A 32 1.55 -6.90 -9.61
CA ALA A 32 1.96 -8.30 -9.59
C ALA A 32 3.47 -8.44 -9.38
N ASP A 33 4.29 -7.69 -10.12
CA ASP A 33 5.76 -7.70 -9.98
C ASP A 33 6.20 -7.30 -8.57
N ARG A 34 5.47 -6.40 -7.91
CA ARG A 34 5.76 -5.99 -6.53
C ARG A 34 5.39 -7.09 -5.54
N LEU A 35 4.25 -7.74 -5.73
CA LEU A 35 3.81 -8.87 -4.92
C LEU A 35 4.74 -10.07 -5.07
N GLU A 36 5.20 -10.38 -6.29
CA GLU A 36 6.14 -11.47 -6.55
C GLU A 36 7.52 -11.21 -5.91
N LYS A 37 8.03 -9.97 -6.00
CA LYS A 37 9.25 -9.58 -5.27
C LYS A 37 9.10 -9.72 -3.76
N ALA A 38 7.94 -9.39 -3.22
CA ALA A 38 7.66 -9.62 -1.80
C ALA A 38 7.58 -11.12 -1.49
N ALA A 39 6.98 -11.91 -2.38
CA ALA A 39 6.86 -13.37 -2.26
C ALA A 39 8.22 -14.05 -2.19
N ASP A 40 9.17 -13.61 -3.01
CA ASP A 40 10.55 -14.13 -3.02
C ASP A 40 11.35 -13.80 -1.75
N GLN A 41 10.95 -12.77 -1.03
CA GLN A 41 11.54 -12.39 0.26
C GLN A 41 10.80 -12.99 1.46
N SER A 42 9.69 -13.70 1.21
CA SER A 42 8.79 -14.20 2.25
C SER A 42 8.94 -15.70 2.50
N GLY A 43 8.49 -16.16 3.67
CA GLY A 43 8.40 -17.60 3.97
C GLY A 43 7.39 -18.35 3.07
N PRO A 44 7.42 -19.69 3.02
CA PRO A 44 6.63 -20.49 2.06
C PRO A 44 5.11 -20.24 2.12
N ALA A 45 4.57 -19.99 3.31
CA ALA A 45 3.15 -19.73 3.51
C ALA A 45 2.72 -18.35 2.99
N ALA A 46 3.54 -17.32 3.25
CA ALA A 46 3.33 -15.97 2.71
C ALA A 46 3.56 -15.92 1.20
N LYS A 47 4.61 -16.60 0.71
CA LYS A 47 4.94 -16.70 -0.72
C LYS A 47 3.74 -17.17 -1.54
N LYS A 48 3.08 -18.26 -1.15
CA LYS A 48 1.90 -18.78 -1.85
C LYS A 48 0.74 -17.78 -1.92
N VAL A 49 0.51 -17.01 -0.85
CA VAL A 49 -0.55 -15.99 -0.82
C VAL A 49 -0.22 -14.85 -1.77
N LEU A 50 1.04 -14.39 -1.76
CA LEU A 50 1.52 -13.29 -2.59
C LEU A 50 1.57 -13.66 -4.07
N GLU A 51 2.00 -14.88 -4.42
CA GLU A 51 1.99 -15.40 -5.80
C GLU A 51 0.55 -15.47 -6.36
N ASN A 52 -0.39 -16.02 -5.59
CA ASN A 52 -1.81 -16.06 -6.00
C ASN A 52 -2.37 -14.65 -6.21
N ALA A 53 -2.02 -13.70 -5.33
CA ALA A 53 -2.46 -12.31 -5.48
C ALA A 53 -1.80 -11.62 -6.68
N ALA A 54 -0.55 -11.97 -7.01
CA ALA A 54 0.12 -11.47 -8.21
C ALA A 54 -0.58 -11.95 -9.49
N ASP A 55 -0.99 -13.23 -9.53
CA ASP A 55 -1.75 -13.77 -10.66
C ASP A 55 -3.12 -13.12 -10.81
N GLU A 56 -3.82 -12.86 -9.70
CA GLU A 56 -5.07 -12.11 -9.70
C GLU A 56 -4.84 -10.67 -10.18
N ALA A 57 -3.78 -10.01 -9.73
CA ALA A 57 -3.43 -8.66 -10.16
C ALA A 57 -3.17 -8.59 -11.68
N ARG A 58 -2.48 -9.57 -12.28
CA ARG A 58 -2.26 -9.66 -13.74
C ARG A 58 -3.55 -9.74 -14.55
N ALA A 59 -4.64 -10.26 -13.97
CA ALA A 59 -5.94 -10.32 -14.64
C ALA A 59 -6.61 -8.93 -14.75
N HIS A 60 -6.08 -7.91 -14.06
CA HIS A 60 -6.65 -6.58 -14.03
C HIS A 60 -5.81 -5.56 -14.81
N PRO A 61 -6.37 -4.87 -15.82
CA PRO A 61 -5.63 -3.89 -16.61
C PRO A 61 -5.28 -2.61 -15.84
N SER A 62 -5.95 -2.34 -14.72
CA SER A 62 -5.75 -1.15 -13.91
C SER A 62 -6.13 -1.43 -12.46
N MET A 63 -5.26 -1.04 -11.53
CA MET A 63 -5.41 -1.26 -10.10
C MET A 63 -4.94 -0.04 -9.28
N ALA A 64 -5.35 -0.01 -8.02
CA ALA A 64 -4.77 0.91 -7.06
C ALA A 64 -3.27 0.59 -6.86
N PRO A 65 -2.38 1.59 -6.83
CA PRO A 65 -0.97 1.35 -6.57
C PRO A 65 -0.72 0.75 -5.19
N VAL A 66 0.40 0.04 -5.07
CA VAL A 66 0.76 -0.76 -3.89
C VAL A 66 0.88 0.07 -2.60
N ASP A 67 1.29 1.33 -2.74
CA ASP A 67 1.49 2.25 -1.62
C ASP A 67 0.18 2.92 -1.16
N GLN A 68 -0.93 2.72 -1.90
CA GLN A 68 -2.21 3.30 -1.53
C GLN A 68 -2.83 2.53 -0.35
N PRO A 69 -3.23 3.23 0.73
CA PRO A 69 -3.94 2.64 1.84
C PRO A 69 -5.20 1.89 1.41
N GLY A 70 -5.36 0.65 1.89
CA GLY A 70 -6.53 -0.18 1.57
C GLY A 70 -6.55 -0.69 0.12
N SER A 71 -5.43 -0.61 -0.61
CA SER A 71 -5.30 -1.22 -1.93
C SER A 71 -5.32 -2.75 -1.84
N PHE A 72 -5.62 -3.39 -2.97
CA PHE A 72 -5.52 -4.84 -3.14
C PHE A 72 -4.16 -5.39 -2.68
N ALA A 73 -3.07 -4.70 -3.02
CA ALA A 73 -1.73 -5.14 -2.65
C ALA A 73 -1.49 -5.09 -1.14
N GLN A 74 -2.00 -4.06 -0.45
CA GLN A 74 -1.91 -4.01 1.01
C GLN A 74 -2.69 -5.14 1.68
N ASP A 75 -3.89 -5.45 1.19
CA ASP A 75 -4.66 -6.59 1.69
C ASP A 75 -3.92 -7.92 1.46
N ALA A 76 -3.33 -8.10 0.27
CA ALA A 76 -2.52 -9.27 -0.04
C ALA A 76 -1.30 -9.41 0.89
N MET A 77 -0.57 -8.33 1.14
CA MET A 77 0.56 -8.32 2.08
C MET A 77 0.11 -8.62 3.51
N GLN A 78 -1.02 -8.08 3.95
CA GLN A 78 -1.58 -8.38 5.28
C GLN A 78 -1.97 -9.86 5.42
N ARG A 79 -2.62 -10.44 4.40
CA ARG A 79 -2.96 -11.86 4.38
C ARG A 79 -1.72 -12.74 4.39
N ALA A 80 -0.67 -12.36 3.65
CA ALA A 80 0.60 -13.06 3.63
C ALA A 80 1.26 -13.05 5.01
N GLY A 81 1.33 -11.90 5.68
CA GLY A 81 1.83 -11.78 7.05
C GLY A 81 1.03 -12.63 8.04
N ASN A 82 -0.30 -12.68 7.91
CA ASN A 82 -1.15 -13.54 8.73
C ASN A 82 -0.89 -15.04 8.48
N ALA A 83 -0.65 -15.44 7.22
CA ALA A 83 -0.31 -16.81 6.87
C ALA A 83 1.06 -17.22 7.43
N GLU A 84 2.03 -16.32 7.40
CA GLU A 84 3.35 -16.53 7.99
C GLU A 84 3.29 -16.62 9.51
N ALA A 85 2.58 -15.69 10.17
CA ALA A 85 2.37 -15.71 11.62
C ALA A 85 1.61 -16.97 12.09
N SER A 86 0.62 -17.41 11.33
CA SER A 86 -0.12 -18.66 11.62
C SER A 86 0.76 -19.90 11.48
N THR A 87 1.81 -19.83 10.68
CA THR A 87 2.80 -20.91 10.52
C THR A 87 3.83 -20.87 11.64
N ALA A 88 4.28 -19.66 12.03
CA ALA A 88 5.19 -19.46 13.16
C ALA A 88 4.57 -19.90 14.50
N GLY A 89 3.29 -19.56 14.75
CA GLY A 89 2.57 -19.92 15.98
C GLY A 89 2.36 -21.42 16.18
N LYS A 90 2.31 -22.22 15.10
CA LYS A 90 2.21 -23.69 15.20
C LYS A 90 3.50 -24.38 15.65
N THR A 91 4.61 -23.65 15.74
CA THR A 91 5.91 -24.21 16.14
C THR A 91 6.23 -23.98 17.62
N GLN A 92 5.42 -23.20 18.35
CA GLN A 92 5.68 -22.85 19.76
C GLN A 92 4.97 -23.74 20.80
N ASP A 93 4.20 -24.74 20.38
CA ASP A 93 3.44 -25.65 21.26
C ASP A 93 4.06 -27.06 21.37
N ALA A 94 5.40 -27.15 21.35
CA ALA A 94 6.09 -28.35 21.81
C ALA A 94 6.35 -28.21 23.32
N PRO A 95 5.57 -28.85 24.21
CA PRO A 95 5.84 -28.80 25.64
C PRO A 95 7.20 -29.43 25.92
N LEU A 96 8.15 -28.61 26.39
CA LEU A 96 9.35 -29.06 27.07
C LEU A 96 8.93 -29.83 28.32
N LYS A 97 8.74 -31.15 28.20
CA LYS A 97 8.64 -32.06 29.34
C LYS A 97 9.97 -32.00 30.10
N LYS A 98 9.95 -31.42 31.29
CA LYS A 98 10.94 -31.67 32.33
C LYS A 98 10.46 -32.81 33.21
#